data_AF-A0A3A0BC68-F1
#
_entry.id   AF-A0A3A0BC68-F1
#
_cell.length_a   1.000
_cell.length_b   1.000
_cell.length_c   1.000
_cell.angle_alpha   90.00
_cell.angle_beta   90.00
_cell.angle_gamma   90.00
#
_symmetry.space_group_name_H-M   'P 1'
#
loop_
_entity.id
_entity.type
_entity.pdbx_description
1 polymer ?
#
loop_
_entity_poly.entity_id
_entity_poly.type
_entity_poly.pdbx_seq_one_letter_code
_entity_poly.pdbx_strand_id
1 'polypeptide(L)'
;MITPITAKTAEIQNVKVRTSPASAIKHYLLPFMVFFAVALVSGLFYYLVPRSWNWLASQTALWIHLITGIISFFYLVPYVLSHHKEKKEAFINLIFVWRAFRRRENENDWSYQQRIFGHILNWVMSLLGLSGLILLIPSILWMSGMVFMAGYPAYKIANAAHLGLALISLAFIGFHVIRRPKRVKRQ
;
A
#
# COMPACT_ATOMS: atom_id res chain seq x y z
N MET A 1 -38.80 -30.41 -4.69
CA MET A 1 -39.26 -29.75 -3.45
C MET A 1 -38.02 -29.27 -2.69
N ILE A 2 -37.69 -27.98 -2.78
CA ILE A 2 -36.61 -27.38 -1.97
C ILE A 2 -37.26 -27.00 -0.64
N THR A 3 -36.84 -27.61 0.46
CA THR A 3 -37.39 -27.29 1.78
C THR A 3 -36.98 -25.87 2.18
N PRO A 4 -37.87 -25.07 2.80
CA PRO A 4 -37.60 -23.67 3.16
C PRO A 4 -36.38 -23.49 4.09
N ILE A 5 -35.96 -24.56 4.77
CA ILE A 5 -34.75 -24.61 5.61
C ILE A 5 -33.49 -24.50 4.74
N THR A 6 -33.41 -25.18 3.59
CA THR A 6 -32.22 -25.11 2.72
C THR A 6 -32.05 -23.74 2.05
N ALA A 7 -33.15 -23.07 1.72
CA ALA A 7 -33.13 -21.70 1.19
C ALA A 7 -32.59 -20.69 2.23
N LYS A 8 -33.04 -20.79 3.48
CA LYS A 8 -32.62 -19.88 4.57
C LYS A 8 -31.14 -20.09 4.95
N THR A 9 -30.66 -21.34 4.96
CA THR A 9 -29.24 -21.64 5.21
C THR A 9 -28.35 -21.19 4.05
N ALA A 10 -28.80 -21.33 2.80
CA ALA A 10 -28.11 -20.82 1.62
C ALA A 10 -28.10 -19.29 1.56
N GLU A 11 -29.15 -18.62 2.03
CA GLU A 11 -29.22 -17.16 2.15
C GLU A 11 -28.29 -16.66 3.26
N ILE A 12 -28.26 -17.32 4.42
CA ILE A 12 -27.32 -17.01 5.52
C ILE A 12 -25.86 -17.29 5.11
N GLN A 13 -25.58 -18.36 4.36
CA GLN A 13 -24.25 -18.60 3.78
C GLN A 13 -23.90 -17.56 2.72
N ASN A 14 -24.82 -17.15 1.86
CA ASN A 14 -24.58 -16.05 0.91
C ASN A 14 -24.36 -14.69 1.62
N VAL A 15 -24.99 -14.46 2.76
CA VAL A 15 -24.78 -13.26 3.61
C VAL A 15 -23.42 -13.33 4.31
N LYS A 16 -22.96 -14.51 4.77
CA LYS A 16 -21.64 -14.71 5.38
C LYS A 16 -20.48 -14.67 4.36
N VAL A 17 -20.75 -15.11 3.12
CA VAL A 17 -19.79 -15.07 1.99
C VAL A 17 -19.73 -13.67 1.36
N ARG A 18 -20.76 -12.83 1.53
CA ARG A 18 -20.66 -11.36 1.44
C ARG A 18 -19.92 -10.80 2.66
N THR A 19 -18.71 -11.27 2.93
CA THR A 19 -17.71 -10.43 3.63
C THR A 19 -17.35 -9.31 2.66
N SER A 20 -18.24 -8.31 2.65
CA SER A 20 -18.31 -7.25 1.68
C SER A 20 -17.01 -6.43 1.72
N PRO A 21 -16.66 -5.73 0.64
CA PRO A 21 -15.48 -4.86 0.54
C PRO A 21 -15.23 -3.95 1.76
N ALA A 22 -16.28 -3.64 2.52
CA ALA A 22 -16.21 -2.90 3.78
C ALA A 22 -15.31 -3.56 4.85
N SER A 23 -15.22 -4.90 4.89
CA SER A 23 -14.37 -5.61 5.87
C SER A 23 -12.89 -5.42 5.55
N ALA A 24 -12.47 -5.65 4.30
CA ALA A 24 -11.08 -5.46 3.88
C ALA A 24 -10.64 -3.99 4.02
N ILE A 25 -11.54 -3.06 3.72
CA ILE A 25 -11.30 -1.63 3.93
C ILE A 25 -11.09 -1.33 5.42
N LYS A 26 -12.00 -1.79 6.28
CA LYS A 26 -11.95 -1.51 7.72
C LYS A 26 -10.74 -2.14 8.42
N HIS A 27 -10.42 -3.38 8.09
CA HIS A 27 -9.41 -4.16 8.80
C HIS A 27 -8.00 -4.02 8.22
N TYR A 28 -7.85 -3.60 6.97
CA TYR A 28 -6.53 -3.51 6.33
C TYR A 28 -6.25 -2.12 5.75
N LEU A 29 -7.15 -1.57 4.91
CA LEU A 29 -6.89 -0.28 4.25
C LEU A 29 -6.80 0.88 5.23
N LEU A 30 -7.74 0.98 6.18
CA LEU A 30 -7.76 2.09 7.13
C LEU A 30 -6.53 2.07 8.06
N PRO A 31 -6.17 0.95 8.70
CA PRO A 31 -4.91 0.84 9.42
C PRO A 31 -3.70 1.18 8.55
N PHE A 32 -3.62 0.64 7.34
CA PHE A 32 -2.57 0.98 6.38
C PHE A 32 -2.47 2.50 6.18
N MET A 33 -3.57 3.18 5.89
CA MET A 33 -3.58 4.62 5.64
C MET A 33 -3.09 5.43 6.84
N VAL A 34 -3.47 5.05 8.06
CA VAL A 34 -3.03 5.72 9.28
C VAL A 34 -1.53 5.53 9.48
N PHE A 35 -1.05 4.29 9.47
CA PHE A 35 0.39 4.01 9.66
C PHE A 35 1.24 4.58 8.52
N PHE A 36 0.74 4.54 7.28
CA PHE A 36 1.38 5.18 6.13
C PHE A 36 1.51 6.68 6.30
N ALA A 37 0.44 7.37 6.74
CA ALA A 37 0.48 8.81 6.97
C ALA A 37 1.51 9.18 8.07
N VAL A 38 1.54 8.42 9.17
CA VAL A 38 2.53 8.63 10.24
C VAL A 38 3.95 8.40 9.71
N ALA A 39 4.19 7.30 9.00
CA ALA A 39 5.48 6.99 8.41
C ALA A 39 5.94 8.07 7.42
N LEU A 40 5.02 8.58 6.58
CA LEU A 40 5.32 9.63 5.62
C LEU A 40 5.74 10.92 6.33
N VAL A 41 4.97 11.36 7.34
CA VAL A 41 5.25 12.60 8.06
C VAL A 41 6.56 12.49 8.84
N SER A 42 6.79 11.40 9.56
CA SER A 42 8.03 11.21 10.32
C SER A 42 9.25 11.04 9.41
N GLY A 43 9.10 10.39 8.25
CA GLY A 43 10.16 10.26 7.24
C GLY A 43 10.52 11.61 6.60
N LEU A 44 9.52 12.42 6.24
CA LEU A 44 9.73 13.77 5.73
C LEU A 44 10.37 14.68 6.78
N PHE A 45 9.95 14.58 8.04
CA PHE A 45 10.59 15.31 9.14
C PHE A 45 12.06 14.93 9.27
N TYR A 46 12.38 13.63 9.27
CA TYR A 46 13.76 13.14 9.35
C TYR A 46 14.62 13.61 8.17
N TYR A 47 14.02 13.75 6.99
CA TYR A 47 14.71 14.23 5.78
C TYR A 47 14.92 15.75 5.76
N LEU A 48 13.90 16.53 6.14
CA LEU A 48 13.89 17.98 5.99
C LEU A 48 14.47 18.74 7.18
N VAL A 49 14.36 18.18 8.39
CA VAL A 49 14.83 18.87 9.60
C VAL A 49 16.29 18.52 9.86
N PRO A 50 17.19 19.53 9.94
CA PRO A 50 18.60 19.27 10.23
C PRO A 50 18.77 18.58 11.59
N ARG A 51 19.50 17.46 11.59
CA ARG A 51 19.76 16.68 12.80
C ARG A 51 20.50 17.45 13.90
N SER A 52 21.25 18.49 13.51
CA SER A 52 21.96 19.38 14.44
C SER A 52 21.03 20.24 15.27
N TRP A 53 19.78 20.46 14.85
CA TRP A 53 18.82 21.27 15.60
C TRP A 53 18.27 20.52 16.80
N ASN A 54 17.94 19.24 16.63
CA ASN A 54 17.50 18.38 17.73
C ASN A 54 17.73 16.90 17.40
N TRP A 55 18.88 16.37 17.84
CA TRP A 55 19.26 14.99 17.62
C TRP A 55 18.22 13.99 18.14
N LEU A 56 17.72 14.21 19.37
CA LEU A 56 16.76 13.32 20.00
C LEU A 56 15.48 13.23 19.17
N ALA A 57 14.94 14.37 18.75
CA ALA A 57 13.74 14.42 17.90
C ALA A 57 13.97 13.72 16.56
N SER A 58 15.13 13.88 15.92
CA SER A 58 15.47 13.17 14.69
C SER A 58 15.52 11.65 14.89
N GLN A 59 16.12 11.17 15.98
CA GLN A 59 16.15 9.74 16.29
C GLN A 59 14.75 9.20 16.57
N THR A 60 13.95 9.92 17.36
CA THR A 60 12.55 9.55 17.61
C THR A 60 11.74 9.49 16.32
N ALA A 61 11.89 10.47 15.42
CA ALA A 61 11.21 10.47 14.12
C ALA A 61 11.63 9.27 13.26
N LEU A 62 12.92 8.93 13.24
CA LEU A 62 13.42 7.74 12.55
C LEU A 62 12.79 6.46 13.12
N TRP A 63 12.77 6.28 14.45
CA TRP A 63 12.14 5.12 15.07
C TRP A 63 10.64 5.00 14.74
N ILE A 64 9.92 6.12 14.83
CA ILE A 64 8.49 6.17 14.44
C ILE A 64 8.34 5.78 12.98
N HIS A 65 9.15 6.35 12.07
CA HIS A 65 9.13 6.04 10.64
C HIS A 65 9.34 4.55 10.37
N LEU A 66 10.35 3.93 10.99
CA LEU A 66 10.68 2.52 10.80
C LEU A 66 9.54 1.62 11.29
N ILE A 67 9.07 1.82 12.52
CA ILE A 67 8.02 0.99 13.12
C ILE A 67 6.72 1.12 12.33
N THR A 68 6.27 2.35 12.08
CA THR A 68 5.01 2.59 11.36
C THR A 68 5.10 2.21 9.89
N GLY A 69 6.27 2.34 9.26
CA GLY A 69 6.52 1.86 7.90
C GLY A 69 6.39 0.33 7.78
N ILE A 70 6.99 -0.43 8.71
CA ILE A 70 6.89 -1.89 8.75
C ILE A 70 5.43 -2.32 8.97
N ILE A 71 4.75 -1.72 9.96
CA ILE A 71 3.34 -2.04 10.27
C ILE A 71 2.44 -1.68 9.08
N SER A 72 2.66 -0.53 8.45
CA SER A 72 1.93 -0.13 7.24
C SER A 72 2.09 -1.17 6.12
N PHE A 73 3.33 -1.58 5.83
CA PHE A 73 3.59 -2.59 4.81
C PHE A 73 2.93 -3.94 5.14
N PHE A 74 2.92 -4.32 6.42
CA PHE A 74 2.21 -5.51 6.89
C PHE A 74 0.70 -5.47 6.61
N TYR A 75 0.04 -4.30 6.74
CA TYR A 75 -1.38 -4.15 6.39
C TYR A 75 -1.64 -4.02 4.88
N LEU A 76 -0.67 -3.52 4.11
CA LEU A 76 -0.79 -3.38 2.65
C LEU A 76 -0.96 -4.75 1.97
N VAL A 77 -0.16 -5.74 2.36
CA VAL A 77 -0.16 -7.08 1.74
C VAL A 77 -1.55 -7.75 1.80
N PRO A 78 -2.18 -7.97 2.96
CA PRO A 78 -3.51 -8.60 3.03
C PRO A 78 -4.59 -7.75 2.36
N TYR A 79 -4.49 -6.42 2.38
CA TYR A 79 -5.39 -5.56 1.63
C TYR A 79 -5.34 -5.83 0.13
N VAL A 80 -4.13 -5.81 -0.46
CA VAL A 80 -3.92 -6.03 -1.90
C VAL A 80 -4.44 -7.40 -2.33
N LEU A 81 -4.18 -8.43 -1.51
CA LEU A 81 -4.65 -9.80 -1.74
C LEU A 81 -6.18 -9.90 -1.68
N SER A 82 -6.82 -9.34 -0.65
CA SER A 82 -8.29 -9.33 -0.52
C SER A 82 -8.94 -8.59 -1.69
N HIS A 83 -8.42 -7.41 -2.02
CA HIS A 83 -8.97 -6.56 -3.08
C HIS A 83 -8.90 -7.21 -4.46
N HIS A 84 -7.80 -7.92 -4.77
CA HIS A 84 -7.68 -8.66 -6.04
C HIS A 84 -8.63 -9.86 -6.11
N LYS A 85 -8.76 -10.60 -5.01
CA LYS A 85 -9.69 -11.73 -4.90
C LYS A 85 -11.13 -11.27 -5.12
N GLU A 86 -11.52 -10.15 -4.53
CA GLU A 86 -12.85 -9.54 -4.70
C GLU A 86 -13.11 -9.10 -6.14
N LYS A 87 -12.11 -8.50 -6.79
CA LYS A 87 -12.21 -8.09 -8.21
C LYS A 87 -12.08 -9.24 -9.21
N LYS A 88 -11.94 -10.49 -8.73
CA LYS A 88 -11.75 -11.70 -9.55
C LYS A 88 -10.61 -11.54 -10.56
N GLU A 89 -9.54 -10.86 -10.16
CA GLU A 89 -8.38 -10.68 -11.03
C GLU A 89 -7.42 -11.84 -10.89
N ALA A 90 -6.80 -12.25 -12.01
CA ALA A 90 -5.81 -13.30 -11.98
C ALA A 90 -4.63 -12.88 -11.10
N PHE A 91 -4.25 -13.73 -10.15
CA PHE A 91 -3.17 -13.46 -9.21
C PHE A 91 -1.85 -13.09 -9.90
N ILE A 92 -1.58 -13.67 -11.07
CA ILE A 92 -0.40 -13.37 -11.89
C ILE A 92 -0.29 -11.90 -12.31
N ASN A 93 -1.41 -11.16 -12.36
CA ASN A 93 -1.42 -9.72 -12.67
C ASN A 93 -0.86 -8.87 -11.52
N LEU A 94 -0.73 -9.42 -10.31
CA LEU A 94 0.00 -8.77 -9.22
C LEU A 94 1.50 -8.67 -9.53
N ILE A 95 2.06 -9.68 -10.20
CA ILE A 95 3.50 -9.79 -10.51
C ILE A 95 3.81 -9.17 -11.87
N PHE A 96 2.93 -9.34 -12.86
CA PHE A 96 3.15 -8.87 -14.23
C PHE A 96 2.20 -7.72 -14.60
N VAL A 97 2.59 -6.47 -14.29
CA VAL A 97 1.77 -5.27 -14.55
C VAL A 97 1.39 -5.13 -16.02
N TRP A 98 2.24 -5.62 -16.93
CA TRP A 98 2.07 -5.49 -18.38
C TRP A 98 0.85 -6.27 -18.87
N ARG A 99 0.51 -7.38 -18.20
CA ARG A 99 -0.74 -8.11 -18.47
C ARG A 99 -1.96 -7.36 -17.95
N ALA A 100 -1.82 -6.61 -16.87
CA ALA A 100 -2.91 -5.80 -16.32
C ALA A 100 -3.28 -4.59 -17.21
N PHE A 101 -2.33 -4.11 -18.02
CA PHE A 101 -2.58 -3.09 -19.05
C PHE A 101 -3.35 -3.61 -20.27
N ARG A 102 -3.51 -4.94 -20.43
CA ARG A 102 -4.35 -5.44 -21.52
C ARG A 102 -5.82 -5.13 -21.24
N ARG A 103 -6.49 -4.45 -22.17
CA ARG A 103 -7.92 -4.16 -22.09
C ARG A 103 -8.72 -5.45 -22.18
N ARG A 104 -9.78 -5.59 -21.37
CA ARG A 104 -10.70 -6.73 -21.44
C ARG A 104 -11.78 -6.45 -22.49
N GLU A 105 -12.29 -7.51 -23.09
CA GLU A 105 -13.45 -7.45 -23.99
C GLU A 105 -14.66 -6.89 -23.20
N ASN A 106 -15.36 -5.91 -23.78
CA ASN A 106 -16.49 -5.20 -23.17
C ASN A 106 -16.19 -4.34 -21.92
N GLU A 107 -14.93 -3.98 -21.67
CA GLU A 107 -14.58 -3.08 -20.57
C GLU A 107 -14.74 -1.60 -20.94
N ASN A 108 -15.50 -0.86 -20.12
CA ASN A 108 -15.61 0.61 -20.19
C ASN A 108 -14.25 1.29 -19.92
N ASP A 109 -13.94 2.36 -20.65
CA ASP A 109 -12.76 3.22 -20.47
C ASP A 109 -12.53 3.62 -19.00
N TRP A 110 -13.58 3.99 -18.28
CA TRP A 110 -13.46 4.37 -16.87
C TRP A 110 -13.01 3.21 -15.98
N SER A 111 -13.58 2.01 -16.19
CA SER A 111 -13.20 0.80 -15.45
C SER A 111 -11.74 0.44 -15.74
N TYR A 112 -11.36 0.49 -17.01
CA TYR A 112 -10.00 0.22 -17.46
C TYR A 112 -8.99 1.17 -16.80
N GLN A 113 -9.27 2.48 -16.80
CA GLN A 113 -8.41 3.48 -16.17
C GLN A 113 -8.30 3.27 -14.65
N GLN A 114 -9.42 2.98 -13.97
CA GLN A 114 -9.41 2.70 -12.52
C GLN A 114 -8.62 1.43 -12.17
N ARG A 115 -8.72 0.36 -12.98
CA ARG A 115 -7.92 -0.87 -12.78
C ARG A 115 -6.43 -0.57 -12.93
N ILE A 116 -6.04 0.03 -14.06
CA ILE A 116 -4.64 0.35 -14.34
C ILE A 116 -4.05 1.22 -13.24
N PHE A 117 -4.76 2.28 -12.88
CA PHE A 117 -4.34 3.19 -11.83
C PHE A 117 -4.15 2.46 -10.50
N GLY A 118 -5.09 1.56 -10.15
CA GLY A 118 -4.99 0.72 -8.96
C GLY A 118 -3.74 -0.18 -8.96
N HIS A 119 -3.41 -0.82 -10.09
CA HIS A 119 -2.20 -1.64 -10.18
C HIS A 119 -0.93 -0.80 -10.06
N ILE A 120 -0.85 0.35 -10.75
CA ILE A 120 0.31 1.24 -10.66
C ILE A 120 0.51 1.67 -9.20
N LEU A 121 -0.55 2.14 -8.54
CA LEU A 121 -0.47 2.56 -7.14
C LEU A 121 -0.03 1.42 -6.23
N ASN A 122 -0.60 0.22 -6.39
CA ASN A 122 -0.19 -0.96 -5.61
C ASN A 122 1.30 -1.29 -5.80
N TRP A 123 1.82 -1.17 -7.02
CA TRP A 123 3.23 -1.39 -7.30
C TRP A 123 4.13 -0.32 -6.69
N VAL A 124 3.77 0.95 -6.84
CA VAL A 124 4.53 2.06 -6.22
C VAL A 124 4.57 1.87 -4.70
N MET A 125 3.44 1.54 -4.06
CA MET A 125 3.38 1.28 -2.61
C MET A 125 4.18 0.06 -2.19
N SER A 126 4.15 -1.01 -3.00
CA SER A 126 4.92 -2.23 -2.71
C SER A 126 6.42 -1.97 -2.83
N LEU A 127 6.85 -1.27 -3.89
CA LEU A 127 8.25 -0.86 -4.07
C LEU A 127 8.70 0.10 -2.97
N LEU A 128 7.82 1.00 -2.51
CA LEU A 128 8.10 1.89 -1.39
C LEU A 128 8.34 1.10 -0.10
N GLY A 129 7.47 0.15 0.22
CA GLY A 129 7.65 -0.73 1.38
C GLY A 129 8.92 -1.58 1.29
N LEU A 130 9.14 -2.24 0.15
CA LEU A 130 10.33 -3.07 -0.09
C LEU A 130 11.63 -2.26 -0.03
N SER A 131 11.66 -1.06 -0.61
CA SER A 131 12.85 -0.19 -0.54
C SER A 131 13.15 0.25 0.89
N GLY A 132 12.13 0.50 1.72
CA GLY A 132 12.30 0.77 3.15
C GLY A 132 12.91 -0.42 3.90
N LEU A 133 12.45 -1.64 3.61
CA LEU A 133 13.02 -2.88 4.17
C LEU A 133 14.46 -3.11 3.72
N ILE A 134 14.78 -2.82 2.46
CA ILE A 134 16.17 -2.92 1.94
C ILE A 134 17.09 -1.93 2.67
N LEU A 135 16.62 -0.70 2.92
CA LEU A 135 17.40 0.31 3.66
C LEU A 135 17.65 -0.07 5.13
N LEU A 136 16.86 -0.98 5.70
CA LEU A 136 17.08 -1.52 7.05
C LEU A 136 18.17 -2.60 7.10
N ILE A 137 18.46 -3.29 5.98
CA ILE A 137 19.39 -4.43 5.95
C ILE A 137 20.76 -4.09 6.56
N PRO A 138 21.42 -2.97 6.20
CA PRO A 138 22.72 -2.64 6.78
C PRO A 138 22.68 -2.47 8.30
N SER A 139 21.61 -1.87 8.84
CA SER A 139 21.43 -1.68 10.29
C SER A 139 21.21 -3.01 11.01
N ILE A 140 20.42 -3.92 10.43
CA ILE A 140 20.18 -5.26 10.99
C ILE A 140 21.48 -6.07 10.99
N LEU A 141 22.22 -6.06 9.87
CA LEU A 141 23.49 -6.76 9.76
C LEU A 141 24.50 -6.22 10.78
N TRP A 142 24.61 -4.89 10.91
CA TRP A 142 25.46 -4.24 11.90
C TRP A 142 25.12 -4.70 13.32
N MET A 143 23.84 -4.71 13.70
CA MET A 143 23.39 -5.19 15.02
C MET A 143 23.69 -6.67 15.26
N SER A 144 23.76 -7.48 14.20
CA SER A 144 24.14 -8.90 14.27
C SER A 144 25.65 -9.14 14.28
N GLY A 145 26.47 -8.08 14.29
CA GLY A 145 27.93 -8.18 14.25
C GLY A 145 28.52 -8.37 12.85
N MET A 146 27.71 -8.28 11.79
CA MET A 146 28.15 -8.35 10.40
C MET A 146 28.20 -6.96 9.76
N VAL A 147 29.32 -6.63 9.10
CA VAL A 147 29.47 -5.34 8.43
C VAL A 147 29.17 -5.50 6.93
N PHE A 148 28.07 -4.91 6.48
CA PHE A 148 27.72 -4.87 5.05
C PHE A 148 28.08 -3.53 4.44
N MET A 149 29.13 -3.52 3.62
CA MET A 149 29.60 -2.34 2.90
C MET A 149 28.97 -2.29 1.49
N ALA A 150 27.65 -2.11 1.39
CA ALA A 150 27.14 -1.48 0.17
C ALA A 150 27.73 -0.08 0.15
N GLY A 151 28.67 0.19 -0.76
CA GLY A 151 29.38 1.47 -0.81
C GLY A 151 28.42 2.66 -0.72
N TYR A 152 28.86 3.73 -0.06
CA TYR A 152 28.06 4.94 0.21
C TYR A 152 27.21 5.45 -0.99
N PRO A 153 27.67 5.39 -2.26
CA PRO A 153 26.84 5.74 -3.41
C PRO A 153 25.56 4.90 -3.56
N ALA A 154 25.63 3.59 -3.32
CA ALA A 154 24.47 2.70 -3.42
C ALA A 154 23.40 3.08 -2.38
N TYR A 155 23.83 3.40 -1.16
CA TYR A 155 22.93 3.87 -0.10
C TYR A 155 22.27 5.21 -0.46
N LYS A 156 23.00 6.15 -1.06
CA LYS A 156 22.44 7.41 -1.55
C LYS A 156 21.36 7.19 -2.61
N ILE A 157 21.62 6.33 -3.59
CA ILE A 157 20.67 6.02 -4.66
C ILE A 157 19.41 5.36 -4.06
N ALA A 158 19.58 4.40 -3.15
CA ALA A 158 18.45 3.74 -2.50
C ALA A 158 17.57 4.72 -1.69
N ASN A 159 18.18 5.64 -0.93
CA ASN A 159 17.42 6.69 -0.22
C ASN A 159 16.69 7.64 -1.18
N ALA A 160 17.35 8.07 -2.25
CA ALA A 160 16.73 8.93 -3.26
C ALA A 160 15.55 8.22 -3.95
N ALA A 161 15.71 6.94 -4.29
CA ALA A 161 14.63 6.12 -4.86
C ALA A 161 13.46 5.96 -3.88
N HIS A 162 13.75 5.68 -2.60
CA HIS A 162 12.72 5.56 -1.56
C HIS A 162 11.93 6.86 -1.38
N LEU A 163 12.62 8.01 -1.31
CA LEU A 163 11.97 9.33 -1.27
C LEU A 163 11.15 9.60 -2.54
N GLY A 164 11.69 9.30 -3.72
CA GLY A 164 10.99 9.45 -4.99
C GLY A 164 9.70 8.62 -5.03
N LEU A 165 9.74 7.36 -4.58
CA LEU A 165 8.58 6.49 -4.46
C LEU A 165 7.53 7.03 -3.47
N ALA A 166 7.96 7.66 -2.37
CA ALA A 166 7.06 8.30 -1.41
C ALA A 166 6.35 9.52 -2.02
N LEU A 167 7.07 10.36 -2.76
CA LEU A 167 6.50 11.52 -3.45
C LEU A 167 5.56 11.12 -4.58
N ILE A 168 5.93 10.10 -5.38
CA ILE A 168 5.07 9.54 -6.43
C ILE A 168 3.80 8.95 -5.79
N SER A 169 3.93 8.17 -4.71
CA SER A 169 2.80 7.65 -3.95
C SER A 169 1.81 8.75 -3.53
N LEU A 170 2.33 9.86 -2.99
CA LEU A 170 1.51 11.00 -2.58
C LEU A 170 0.81 11.66 -3.77
N ALA A 171 1.51 11.86 -4.89
CA ALA A 171 0.94 12.43 -6.10
C ALA A 171 -0.19 11.57 -6.66
N PHE A 172 -0.01 10.24 -6.70
CA PHE A 172 -1.06 9.30 -7.11
C PHE A 172 -2.25 9.34 -6.15
N ILE A 173 -2.03 9.29 -4.83
CA ILE A 173 -3.14 9.38 -3.86
C ILE A 173 -3.90 10.70 -4.04
N GLY A 174 -3.20 11.83 -4.16
CA GLY A 174 -3.81 13.14 -4.37
C GLY A 174 -4.66 13.18 -5.65
N PHE A 175 -4.10 12.71 -6.77
CA PHE A 175 -4.82 12.59 -8.03
C PHE A 175 -6.07 11.70 -7.91
N HIS A 176 -5.96 10.56 -7.22
CA HIS A 176 -7.10 9.67 -6.99
C HIS A 176 -8.21 10.35 -6.19
N VAL A 177 -7.87 11.09 -5.14
CA VAL A 177 -8.85 11.81 -4.30
C VAL A 177 -9.57 12.89 -5.10
N ILE A 178 -8.85 13.67 -5.91
CA ILE A 178 -9.43 14.73 -6.76
C ILE A 178 -10.36 14.14 -7.82
N ARG A 179 -9.98 13.00 -8.41
CA ARG A 179 -10.73 12.35 -9.50
C ARG A 179 -11.93 11.53 -9.01
N ARG A 180 -12.22 11.49 -7.70
CA ARG A 180 -13.41 10.79 -7.21
C ARG A 180 -14.67 11.46 -7.79
N PRO A 181 -15.56 10.72 -8.44
CA PRO A 181 -16.82 11.29 -8.91
C PRO A 181 -17.57 11.84 -7.70
N LYS A 182 -17.89 13.14 -7.73
CA LYS A 182 -18.77 13.74 -6.73
C LYS A 182 -20.07 12.94 -6.78
N ARG A 183 -20.41 12.25 -5.68
CA ARG A 183 -21.73 11.63 -5.54
C ARG A 183 -22.74 12.77 -5.61
N VAL A 184 -23.37 12.95 -6.77
CA VAL A 184 -24.57 13.76 -6.87
C VAL A 184 -25.58 13.09 -5.97
N LYS A 185 -25.89 13.71 -4.83
CA LYS A 185 -27.06 13.32 -4.03
C LYS A 185 -28.24 13.50 -4.98
N ARG A 186 -28.81 12.39 -5.47
CA ARG A 186 -30.17 12.43 -6.02
C ARG A 186 -31.05 12.86 -4.84
N GLN A 187 -31.45 14.12 -4.86
CA GLN A 187 -32.56 14.62 -4.05
C GLN A 187 -33.85 14.01 -4.59
#